data_AF-A0A8J3N142-F1
#
_entry.id   AF-A0A8J3N142-F1
#
_cell.length_a   1.000
_cell.length_b   1.000
_cell.length_c   1.000
_cell.angle_alpha   90.00
_cell.angle_beta   90.00
_cell.angle_gamma   90.00
#
_symmetry.space_group_name_H-M   'P 1'
#
loop_
_entity.id
_entity.type
_entity.pdbx_description
1 polymer ?
#
loop_
_entity_poly.entity_id
_entity_poly.type
_entity_poly.pdbx_seq_one_letter_code
_entity_poly.pdbx_strand_id
1 'polypeptide(L)'
;MKTTIEWTQRSLPDGTIVPGYTFNPWWGCCKIATGCKNCYAEGFAKRVGKKIWGPASTTPRWTFGEKHWNEPLKWNREAQRIGHRASVFCASMADVFEEHPQLPPEREKLWEQIDKTPWLNWLLLTKRPENILLMAPWQRQWPDNIWLGTSVAEQEDADENIDHLLGVPVVVRFVSYEPALEEVDFTPWLSDLQWLICGGESGPTSRPFDLNWARAAREQCQAANIRFFFKQVGGRYHNSGGRLLDGRTWDELPPEIPELMMHG
;
A
#
# COMPACT_ATOMS: atom_id res chain seq x y z
N MET A 1 -13.58 5.67 -7.84
CA MET A 1 -13.11 5.89 -9.24
C MET A 1 -11.96 4.93 -9.55
N LYS A 2 -11.74 4.50 -10.81
CA LYS A 2 -10.52 3.73 -11.19
C LYS A 2 -9.28 4.56 -10.89
N THR A 3 -8.22 3.94 -10.39
CA THR A 3 -6.97 4.63 -10.05
C THR A 3 -5.92 4.50 -11.16
N THR A 4 -4.99 5.44 -11.20
CA THR A 4 -3.81 5.41 -12.07
C THR A 4 -2.59 4.77 -11.39
N ILE A 5 -2.74 4.31 -10.14
CA ILE A 5 -1.70 3.61 -9.40
C ILE A 5 -1.48 2.23 -10.01
N GLU A 6 -0.34 2.04 -10.65
CA GLU A 6 -0.09 0.91 -11.56
C GLU A 6 -0.02 -0.43 -10.84
N TRP A 7 0.49 -0.47 -9.61
CA TRP A 7 0.57 -1.69 -8.81
C TRP A 7 -0.79 -2.18 -8.30
N THR A 8 -1.88 -1.49 -8.64
CA THR A 8 -3.26 -1.98 -8.41
C THR A 8 -3.89 -2.58 -9.66
N GLN A 9 -3.25 -2.45 -10.83
CA GLN A 9 -3.77 -2.95 -12.10
C GLN A 9 -3.17 -4.33 -12.39
N ARG A 10 -3.96 -5.24 -12.95
CA ARG A 10 -3.47 -6.58 -13.34
C ARG A 10 -3.68 -6.80 -14.83
N SER A 11 -2.62 -7.23 -15.51
CA SER A 11 -2.69 -7.76 -16.87
C SER A 11 -2.89 -9.27 -16.83
N LEU A 12 -3.96 -9.73 -17.46
CA LEU A 12 -4.26 -11.16 -17.61
C LEU A 12 -3.51 -11.75 -18.82
N PRO A 13 -3.29 -13.08 -18.88
CA PRO A 13 -2.56 -13.72 -19.98
C PRO A 13 -3.17 -13.51 -21.37
N ASP A 14 -4.47 -13.25 -21.44
CA ASP A 14 -5.21 -12.96 -22.67
C ASP A 14 -5.12 -11.47 -23.10
N GLY A 15 -4.38 -10.64 -22.35
CA GLY A 15 -4.23 -9.21 -22.57
C GLY A 15 -5.31 -8.34 -21.93
N THR A 16 -6.30 -8.93 -21.25
CA THR A 16 -7.33 -8.20 -20.52
C THR A 16 -6.72 -7.48 -19.32
N ILE A 17 -7.09 -6.20 -19.11
CA ILE A 17 -6.63 -5.42 -17.95
C ILE A 17 -7.74 -5.35 -16.89
N VAL A 18 -7.50 -5.96 -15.73
CA VAL A 18 -8.33 -5.77 -14.55
C VAL A 18 -7.95 -4.43 -13.91
N PRO A 19 -8.90 -3.48 -13.78
CA PRO A 19 -8.61 -2.16 -13.23
C PRO A 19 -8.37 -2.25 -11.72
N GLY A 20 -7.51 -1.36 -11.24
CA GLY A 20 -7.37 -1.10 -9.81
C GLY A 20 -8.18 0.09 -9.34
N TYR A 21 -8.36 0.18 -8.03
CA TYR A 21 -9.08 1.24 -7.35
C TYR A 21 -8.27 1.79 -6.17
N THR A 22 -8.69 2.95 -5.68
CA THR A 22 -8.16 3.53 -4.44
C THR A 22 -9.33 3.91 -3.57
N PHE A 23 -9.28 3.52 -2.30
CA PHE A 23 -10.27 3.85 -1.29
C PHE A 23 -9.58 4.50 -0.10
N ASN A 24 -10.24 5.51 0.47
CA ASN A 24 -9.78 6.18 1.67
C ASN A 24 -10.95 6.20 2.66
N PRO A 25 -10.85 5.56 3.84
CA PRO A 25 -11.90 5.62 4.85
C PRO A 25 -11.97 7.02 5.50
N TRP A 26 -10.84 7.73 5.55
CA TRP A 26 -10.71 9.13 5.92
C TRP A 26 -9.54 9.78 5.18
N TRP A 27 -9.38 11.09 5.35
CA TRP A 27 -8.21 11.84 4.87
C TRP A 27 -7.58 12.60 6.04
N GLY A 28 -6.28 12.40 6.21
CA GLY A 28 -5.46 13.00 7.26
C GLY A 28 -4.59 11.95 7.93
N CYS A 29 -3.48 12.38 8.52
CA CYS A 29 -2.54 11.53 9.24
C CYS A 29 -1.60 12.39 10.10
N CYS A 30 -0.76 11.76 10.92
CA CYS A 30 0.40 12.35 11.55
C CYS A 30 1.69 11.75 10.98
N LYS A 31 2.72 12.58 10.78
CA LYS A 31 4.05 12.11 10.35
C LYS A 31 4.74 11.41 11.52
N ILE A 32 5.36 10.26 11.27
CA ILE A 32 6.06 9.48 12.29
C ILE A 32 7.44 8.96 11.86
N ALA A 33 7.73 8.94 10.55
CA ALA A 33 8.97 8.39 10.01
C ALA A 33 9.66 9.37 9.05
N THR A 34 10.94 9.14 8.76
CA THR A 34 11.73 9.96 7.82
C THR A 34 11.10 10.02 6.42
N GLY A 35 10.52 8.91 5.97
CA GLY A 35 9.75 8.83 4.73
C GLY A 35 8.56 9.81 4.66
N CYS A 36 8.03 10.28 5.80
CA CYS A 36 6.90 11.20 5.84
C CYS A 36 7.28 12.67 5.58
N LYS A 37 8.58 13.02 5.57
CA LYS A 37 9.04 14.42 5.55
C LYS A 37 8.38 15.26 4.46
N ASN A 38 8.31 14.75 3.23
CA ASN A 38 7.69 15.43 2.08
C ASN A 38 6.35 14.81 1.64
N CYS A 39 5.56 14.29 2.58
CA CYS A 39 4.29 13.62 2.30
C CYS A 39 3.40 14.40 1.32
N TYR A 40 3.15 13.81 0.14
CA TYR A 40 2.33 14.43 -0.90
C TYR A 40 0.89 14.68 -0.45
N ALA A 41 0.34 13.80 0.40
CA ALA A 41 -1.03 13.89 0.89
C ALA A 41 -1.22 15.06 1.88
N GLU A 42 -0.20 15.37 2.69
CA GLU A 42 -0.14 16.60 3.48
C GLU A 42 -0.04 17.83 2.56
N GLY A 43 0.85 17.78 1.57
CA GLY A 43 1.01 18.87 0.60
C GLY A 43 -0.31 19.18 -0.11
N PHE A 44 -1.09 18.15 -0.47
CA PHE A 44 -2.40 18.34 -1.04
C PHE A 44 -3.40 18.93 -0.05
N ALA A 45 -3.43 18.46 1.21
CA ALA A 45 -4.30 19.00 2.25
C ALA A 45 -4.05 20.50 2.47
N LYS A 46 -2.78 20.91 2.54
CA LYS A 46 -2.37 22.33 2.62
C LYS A 46 -2.84 23.11 1.40
N ARG A 47 -2.66 22.57 0.19
CA ARG A 47 -3.08 23.22 -1.07
C ARG A 47 -4.58 23.50 -1.12
N VAL A 48 -5.41 22.62 -0.57
CA VAL A 48 -6.88 22.81 -0.51
C VAL A 48 -7.37 23.45 0.80
N GLY A 49 -6.46 23.93 1.65
CA GLY A 49 -6.79 24.62 2.89
C GLY A 49 -7.35 23.74 4.01
N LYS A 50 -7.11 22.42 4.00
CA LYS A 50 -7.56 21.50 5.06
C LYS A 50 -6.50 21.33 6.15
N LYS A 51 -6.89 21.58 7.41
CA LYS A 51 -6.06 21.36 8.61
C LYS A 51 -6.31 19.98 9.20
N ILE A 52 -5.84 18.94 8.52
CA ILE A 52 -6.11 17.52 8.86
C ILE A 52 -4.83 16.68 8.99
N TRP A 53 -3.68 17.34 9.11
CA TRP A 53 -2.37 16.70 9.19
C TRP A 53 -1.61 17.18 10.42
N GLY A 54 -1.23 16.26 11.29
CA GLY A 54 -0.57 16.56 12.56
C GLY A 54 -1.12 15.75 13.74
N PRO A 55 -0.71 16.11 14.97
CA PRO A 55 -1.14 15.42 16.18
C PRO A 55 -2.66 15.43 16.36
N ALA A 56 -3.18 14.34 16.95
CA ALA A 56 -4.61 14.18 17.24
C ALA A 56 -5.16 15.30 18.16
N SER A 57 -4.32 15.87 19.01
CA SER A 57 -4.68 16.97 19.91
C SER A 57 -4.98 18.29 19.20
N THR A 58 -4.54 18.45 17.95
CA THR A 58 -4.63 19.73 17.23
C THR A 58 -5.25 19.64 15.84
N THR A 59 -5.50 18.42 15.33
CA THR A 59 -6.01 18.21 13.98
C THR A 59 -7.08 17.13 13.94
N PRO A 60 -8.23 17.35 13.28
CA PRO A 60 -9.20 16.29 13.00
C PRO A 60 -8.76 15.44 11.80
N ARG A 61 -9.56 14.43 11.48
CA ARG A 61 -9.53 13.67 10.23
C ARG A 61 -10.80 13.94 9.45
N TRP A 62 -10.67 14.07 8.14
CA TRP A 62 -11.81 14.31 7.25
C TRP A 62 -12.45 12.98 6.86
N THR A 63 -13.73 12.78 7.18
CA THR A 63 -14.47 11.56 6.84
C THR A 63 -15.34 11.74 5.59
N PHE A 64 -15.78 10.64 5.00
CA PHE A 64 -16.54 10.63 3.75
C PHE A 64 -17.98 10.17 3.96
N GLY A 65 -18.90 10.67 3.13
CA GLY A 65 -20.31 10.32 3.17
C GLY A 65 -20.64 8.98 2.48
N GLU A 66 -21.89 8.55 2.61
CA GLU A 66 -22.39 7.24 2.18
C GLU A 66 -22.12 6.92 0.70
N LYS A 67 -22.21 7.91 -0.19
CA LYS A 67 -21.93 7.72 -1.62
C LYS A 67 -20.52 7.16 -1.87
N HIS A 68 -19.54 7.63 -1.10
CA HIS A 68 -18.15 7.17 -1.16
C HIS A 68 -18.01 5.76 -0.59
N TRP A 69 -18.61 5.51 0.57
CA TRP A 69 -18.65 4.18 1.20
C TRP A 69 -19.35 3.11 0.35
N ASN A 70 -20.27 3.50 -0.53
CA ASN A 70 -20.93 2.59 -1.46
C ASN A 70 -20.11 2.28 -2.74
N GLU A 71 -18.95 2.90 -2.95
CA GLU A 71 -18.12 2.63 -4.14
C GLU A 71 -17.54 1.21 -4.17
N PRO A 72 -16.94 0.65 -3.09
CA PRO A 72 -16.37 -0.69 -3.14
C PRO A 72 -17.43 -1.77 -3.39
N LEU A 73 -18.66 -1.63 -2.91
CA LEU A 73 -19.76 -2.54 -3.24
C LEU A 73 -20.07 -2.58 -4.75
N LYS A 74 -19.86 -1.48 -5.48
CA LYS A 74 -20.02 -1.45 -6.94
C LYS A 74 -18.85 -2.14 -7.62
N TRP A 75 -17.62 -1.89 -7.17
CA TRP A 75 -16.42 -2.53 -7.73
C TRP A 75 -16.42 -4.04 -7.49
N ASN A 76 -16.86 -4.49 -6.31
CA ASN A 76 -16.97 -5.90 -5.96
C ASN A 76 -17.94 -6.64 -6.90
N ARG A 77 -19.11 -6.07 -7.18
CA ARG A 77 -20.07 -6.66 -8.12
C ARG A 77 -19.51 -6.76 -9.54
N GLU A 78 -18.72 -5.77 -9.96
CA GLU A 78 -18.09 -5.77 -11.27
C GLU A 78 -16.95 -6.79 -11.36
N ALA A 79 -16.10 -6.87 -10.34
CA ALA A 79 -15.04 -7.88 -10.23
C ALA A 79 -15.64 -9.30 -10.25
N GLN A 80 -16.70 -9.54 -9.49
CA GLN A 80 -17.47 -10.79 -9.52
C GLN A 80 -18.00 -11.11 -10.92
N ARG A 81 -18.56 -10.11 -11.62
CA ARG A 81 -19.11 -10.30 -12.97
C ARG A 81 -18.03 -10.65 -13.99
N ILE A 82 -16.84 -10.08 -13.85
CA ILE A 82 -15.68 -10.33 -14.72
C ILE A 82 -15.03 -11.69 -14.38
N GLY A 83 -15.19 -12.18 -13.15
CA GLY A 83 -14.58 -13.43 -12.69
C GLY A 83 -13.14 -13.27 -12.21
N HIS A 84 -12.70 -12.04 -11.93
CA HIS A 84 -11.34 -11.72 -11.47
C HIS A 84 -11.40 -10.73 -10.32
N ARG A 85 -10.54 -10.89 -9.31
CA ARG A 85 -10.49 -9.95 -8.17
C ARG A 85 -9.83 -8.64 -8.62
N ALA A 86 -10.42 -7.52 -8.23
CA ALA A 86 -9.81 -6.21 -8.45
C ALA A 86 -9.04 -5.76 -7.20
N SER A 87 -7.91 -5.08 -7.36
CA SER A 87 -7.16 -4.54 -6.23
C SER A 87 -7.67 -3.16 -5.80
N VAL A 88 -7.72 -2.92 -4.49
CA VAL A 88 -8.08 -1.64 -3.88
C VAL A 88 -6.95 -1.19 -2.97
N PHE A 89 -6.23 -0.13 -3.35
CA PHE A 89 -5.25 0.48 -2.45
C PHE A 89 -5.95 1.29 -1.35
N CYS A 90 -5.65 0.95 -0.10
CA CYS A 90 -6.21 1.59 1.09
C CYS A 90 -5.09 1.83 2.14
N ALA A 91 -4.68 3.06 2.44
CA ALA A 91 -5.22 4.33 2.00
C ALA A 91 -4.11 5.21 1.41
N SER A 92 -4.42 5.89 0.30
CA SER A 92 -3.47 6.81 -0.34
C SER A 92 -3.35 8.15 0.39
N MET A 93 -4.36 8.53 1.18
CA MET A 93 -4.48 9.84 1.82
C MET A 93 -4.58 9.73 3.36
N ALA A 94 -4.36 8.54 3.90
CA ALA A 94 -4.48 8.23 5.32
C ALA A 94 -3.57 7.05 5.67
N ASP A 95 -3.52 6.71 6.96
CA ASP A 95 -2.93 5.48 7.46
C ASP A 95 -4.00 4.76 8.29
N VAL A 96 -4.43 3.56 7.86
CA VAL A 96 -5.56 2.82 8.46
C VAL A 96 -5.30 2.47 9.93
N PHE A 97 -4.04 2.31 10.31
CA PHE A 97 -3.59 1.93 11.64
C PHE A 97 -3.05 3.12 12.44
N GLU A 98 -3.38 4.35 12.05
CA GLU A 98 -3.15 5.54 12.86
C GLU A 98 -3.99 5.50 14.16
N GLU A 99 -3.33 5.72 15.30
CA GLU A 99 -4.02 6.01 16.55
C GLU A 99 -4.56 7.45 16.54
N HIS A 100 -5.88 7.59 16.48
CA HIS A 100 -6.56 8.88 16.55
C HIS A 100 -8.00 8.68 17.07
N PRO A 101 -8.50 9.50 18.02
CA PRO A 101 -9.77 9.25 18.72
C PRO A 101 -11.01 9.32 17.81
N GLN A 102 -10.94 9.98 16.66
CA GLN A 102 -12.03 10.02 15.68
C GLN A 102 -12.15 8.78 14.79
N LEU A 103 -11.11 7.92 14.75
CA LEU A 103 -11.00 6.88 13.74
C LEU A 103 -11.65 5.53 14.07
N PRO A 104 -11.87 5.10 15.34
CA PRO A 104 -12.46 3.78 15.60
C PRO A 104 -13.76 3.52 14.83
N PRO A 105 -14.75 4.45 14.78
CA PRO A 105 -15.98 4.21 14.03
C PRO A 105 -15.79 4.09 12.50
N GLU A 106 -14.86 4.86 11.91
CA GLU A 106 -14.57 4.75 10.47
C GLU A 106 -13.76 3.49 10.14
N ARG A 107 -12.93 3.04 11.09
CA ARG A 107 -12.17 1.80 10.97
C ARG A 107 -13.10 0.58 11.05
N GLU A 108 -14.07 0.57 11.96
CA GLU A 108 -15.11 -0.47 12.02
C GLU A 108 -15.90 -0.58 10.71
N LYS A 109 -16.30 0.56 10.12
CA LYS A 109 -16.95 0.58 8.80
C LYS A 109 -16.05 0.00 7.71
N LEU A 110 -14.74 0.28 7.74
CA LEU A 110 -13.78 -0.29 6.79
C LEU A 110 -13.72 -1.81 6.93
N TRP A 111 -13.68 -2.34 8.15
CA TRP A 111 -13.66 -3.79 8.39
C TRP A 111 -14.90 -4.48 7.80
N GLU A 112 -16.09 -3.95 8.10
CA GLU A 112 -17.31 -4.46 7.49
C GLU A 112 -17.29 -4.37 5.95
N GLN A 113 -16.72 -3.30 5.41
CA GLN A 113 -16.62 -3.09 3.97
C GLN A 113 -15.71 -4.14 3.31
N ILE A 114 -14.60 -4.49 3.97
CA ILE A 114 -13.68 -5.55 3.51
C ILE A 114 -14.40 -6.90 3.51
N ASP A 115 -15.06 -7.26 4.60
CA ASP A 115 -15.77 -8.55 4.73
C ASP A 115 -16.91 -8.67 3.70
N LYS A 116 -17.59 -7.56 3.37
CA LYS A 116 -18.65 -7.52 2.35
C LYS A 116 -18.14 -7.51 0.91
N THR A 117 -16.83 -7.46 0.68
CA THR A 117 -16.25 -7.33 -0.67
C THR A 117 -15.17 -8.38 -0.99
N PRO A 118 -15.51 -9.68 -1.00
CA PRO A 118 -14.55 -10.77 -1.22
C PRO A 118 -13.95 -10.84 -2.63
N TRP A 119 -14.51 -10.08 -3.60
CA TRP A 119 -13.95 -9.95 -4.94
C TRP A 119 -12.97 -8.77 -5.07
N LEU A 120 -12.64 -8.12 -3.96
CA LEU A 120 -11.67 -7.04 -3.89
C LEU A 120 -10.48 -7.46 -3.02
N ASN A 121 -9.28 -7.42 -3.58
CA ASN A 121 -8.05 -7.52 -2.79
C ASN A 121 -7.74 -6.15 -2.19
N TRP A 122 -7.84 -6.03 -0.87
CA TRP A 122 -7.57 -4.80 -0.13
C TRP A 122 -6.09 -4.71 0.23
N LEU A 123 -5.38 -3.80 -0.44
CA LEU A 123 -3.97 -3.53 -0.21
C LEU A 123 -3.88 -2.48 0.90
N LEU A 124 -3.81 -2.96 2.14
CA LEU A 124 -3.67 -2.17 3.34
C LEU A 124 -2.19 -1.82 3.56
N LEU A 125 -1.84 -0.53 3.57
CA LEU A 125 -0.47 -0.06 3.79
C LEU A 125 -0.39 0.87 4.99
N THR A 126 0.64 0.70 5.81
CA THR A 126 0.86 1.51 7.02
C THR A 126 2.33 1.79 7.29
N LYS A 127 2.60 2.78 8.13
CA LYS A 127 3.91 2.98 8.79
C LYS A 127 3.86 2.62 10.28
N ARG A 128 2.77 1.98 10.73
CA ARG A 128 2.49 1.62 12.12
C ARG A 128 2.09 0.15 12.24
N PRO A 129 2.90 -0.79 11.72
CA PRO A 129 2.52 -2.20 11.72
C PRO A 129 2.32 -2.78 13.13
N GLU A 130 2.94 -2.21 14.15
CA GLU A 130 2.76 -2.58 15.56
C GLU A 130 1.29 -2.47 16.03
N ASN A 131 0.51 -1.60 15.38
CA ASN A 131 -0.90 -1.38 15.70
C ASN A 131 -1.86 -2.36 15.01
N ILE A 132 -1.38 -3.17 14.06
CA ILE A 132 -2.24 -4.01 13.22
C ILE A 132 -3.08 -4.97 14.07
N LEU A 133 -2.43 -5.79 14.90
CA LEU A 133 -3.10 -6.82 15.71
C LEU A 133 -3.96 -6.21 16.83
N LEU A 134 -3.69 -4.97 17.23
CA LEU A 134 -4.46 -4.25 18.24
C LEU A 134 -5.77 -3.69 17.67
N MET A 135 -5.79 -3.32 16.38
CA MET A 135 -6.89 -2.57 15.77
C MET A 135 -7.74 -3.39 14.79
N ALA A 136 -7.20 -4.48 14.25
CA ALA A 136 -7.91 -5.36 13.32
C ALA A 136 -8.81 -6.37 14.06
N PRO A 137 -10.02 -6.69 13.55
CA PRO A 137 -10.98 -7.51 14.28
C PRO A 137 -10.76 -9.02 14.10
N TRP A 138 -9.97 -9.41 13.10
CA TRP A 138 -9.89 -10.79 12.62
C TRP A 138 -9.08 -11.72 13.51
N GLN A 139 -8.23 -11.18 14.39
CA GLN A 139 -7.39 -11.96 15.31
C GLN A 139 -6.58 -13.05 14.57
N ARG A 140 -7.06 -14.30 14.58
CA ARG A 140 -6.46 -15.47 13.92
C ARG A 140 -7.08 -15.87 12.59
N GLN A 141 -8.21 -15.27 12.19
CA GLN A 141 -8.97 -15.63 10.99
C GLN A 141 -9.00 -14.47 10.00
N TRP A 142 -7.86 -14.16 9.40
CA TRP A 142 -7.75 -13.08 8.43
C TRP A 142 -8.38 -13.45 7.08
N PRO A 143 -9.21 -12.56 6.49
CA PRO A 143 -9.70 -12.73 5.13
C PRO A 143 -8.54 -12.85 4.13
N ASP A 144 -8.68 -13.77 3.17
CA ASP A 144 -7.69 -14.02 2.12
C ASP A 144 -7.58 -12.86 1.10
N ASN A 145 -8.59 -12.00 1.08
CA ASN A 145 -8.64 -10.80 0.26
C ASN A 145 -7.98 -9.57 0.92
N ILE A 146 -7.25 -9.76 2.03
CA ILE A 146 -6.42 -8.71 2.64
C ILE A 146 -4.95 -8.94 2.27
N TRP A 147 -4.37 -7.93 1.63
CA TRP A 147 -2.93 -7.85 1.40
C TRP A 147 -2.40 -6.75 2.29
N LEU A 148 -1.50 -7.10 3.20
CA LEU A 148 -1.05 -6.18 4.23
C LEU A 148 0.40 -5.83 4.00
N GLY A 149 0.72 -4.55 4.12
CA GLY A 149 2.08 -4.10 3.96
C GLY A 149 2.47 -2.99 4.89
N THR A 150 3.78 -2.85 5.02
CA THR A 150 4.42 -1.75 5.74
C THR A 150 5.28 -0.94 4.79
N SER A 151 5.36 0.37 5.02
CA SER A 151 6.28 1.23 4.29
C SER A 151 7.64 1.25 4.96
N VAL A 152 8.68 1.19 4.14
CA VAL A 152 10.09 1.33 4.54
C VAL A 152 10.71 2.43 3.70
N ALA A 153 11.53 3.28 4.30
CA ALA A 153 12.32 4.27 3.56
C ALA A 153 13.83 4.05 3.76
N GLU A 154 14.21 3.56 4.94
CA GLU A 154 15.60 3.35 5.41
C GLU A 154 15.71 1.99 6.14
N GLN A 155 16.93 1.50 6.41
CA GLN A 155 17.16 0.21 7.08
C GLN A 155 16.55 0.19 8.48
N GLU A 156 16.61 1.32 9.20
CA GLU A 156 15.99 1.47 10.52
C GLU A 156 14.47 1.21 10.45
N ASP A 157 13.79 1.73 9.41
CA ASP A 157 12.37 1.45 9.21
C ASP A 157 12.15 -0.06 8.94
N ALA A 158 13.04 -0.72 8.20
CA ALA A 158 12.92 -2.14 7.87
C ALA A 158 13.04 -3.01 9.13
N ASP A 159 14.07 -2.76 9.93
CA ASP A 159 14.37 -3.45 11.17
C ASP A 159 13.22 -3.31 12.18
N GLU A 160 12.62 -2.13 12.28
CA GLU A 160 11.50 -1.86 13.20
C GLU A 160 10.18 -2.48 12.70
N ASN A 161 9.87 -2.29 11.41
CA ASN A 161 8.50 -2.47 10.92
C ASN A 161 8.21 -3.87 10.35
N ILE A 162 9.20 -4.53 9.74
CA ILE A 162 8.92 -5.76 8.99
C ILE A 162 8.57 -6.91 9.94
N ASP A 163 9.26 -7.04 11.07
CA ASP A 163 8.94 -8.08 12.06
C ASP A 163 7.51 -7.96 12.61
N HIS A 164 7.05 -6.72 12.85
CA HIS A 164 5.66 -6.47 13.24
C HIS A 164 4.67 -6.94 12.15
N LEU A 165 4.97 -6.71 10.88
CA LEU A 165 4.16 -7.20 9.76
C LEU A 165 4.17 -8.73 9.68
N LEU A 166 5.33 -9.38 9.84
CA LEU A 166 5.45 -10.84 9.78
C LEU A 166 4.67 -11.54 10.89
N GLY A 167 4.53 -10.90 12.06
CA GLY A 167 3.71 -11.40 13.17
C GLY A 167 2.20 -11.48 12.87
N VAL A 168 1.72 -10.89 11.78
CA VAL A 168 0.30 -10.90 11.40
C VAL A 168 0.00 -12.13 10.53
N PRO A 169 -1.00 -12.96 10.87
CA PRO A 169 -1.31 -14.18 10.11
C PRO A 169 -2.15 -13.91 8.84
N VAL A 170 -1.72 -12.96 8.01
CA VAL A 170 -2.26 -12.73 6.66
C VAL A 170 -1.56 -13.59 5.62
N VAL A 171 -2.26 -13.86 4.52
CA VAL A 171 -1.75 -14.68 3.41
C VAL A 171 -0.81 -13.92 2.45
N VAL A 172 -0.94 -12.60 2.37
CA VAL A 172 -0.07 -11.75 1.54
C VAL A 172 0.51 -10.63 2.39
N ARG A 173 1.83 -10.65 2.55
CA ARG A 173 2.63 -9.58 3.14
C ARG A 173 3.45 -8.89 2.06
N PHE A 174 3.47 -7.57 2.08
CA PHE A 174 4.29 -6.79 1.15
C PHE A 174 5.03 -5.64 1.82
N VAL A 175 6.16 -5.27 1.25
CA VAL A 175 6.90 -4.06 1.64
C VAL A 175 6.72 -3.01 0.56
N SER A 176 6.32 -1.81 0.96
CA SER A 176 6.39 -0.61 0.11
C SER A 176 7.62 0.17 0.50
N TYR A 177 8.72 -0.10 -0.18
CA TYR A 177 9.98 0.62 -0.03
C TYR A 177 9.89 1.99 -0.73
N GLU A 178 9.04 2.86 -0.16
CA GLU A 178 8.61 4.13 -0.73
C GLU A 178 8.33 5.23 0.32
N PRO A 179 9.01 6.39 0.22
CA PRO A 179 10.12 6.65 -0.69
C PRO A 179 11.37 5.86 -0.25
N ALA A 180 12.07 5.23 -1.18
CA ALA A 180 13.43 4.74 -0.90
C ALA A 180 14.40 5.91 -0.66
N LEU A 181 15.16 5.88 0.42
CA LEU A 181 16.09 6.96 0.82
C LEU A 181 17.54 6.51 1.01
N GLU A 182 17.76 5.22 1.17
CA GLU A 182 19.07 4.56 1.22
C GLU A 182 18.91 3.10 0.85
N GLU A 183 19.98 2.40 0.46
CA GLU A 183 19.95 0.96 0.24
C GLU A 183 19.53 0.19 1.50
N VAL A 184 18.63 -0.78 1.35
CA VAL A 184 18.13 -1.63 2.44
C VAL A 184 18.44 -3.09 2.13
N ASP A 185 18.96 -3.81 3.11
CA ASP A 185 19.09 -5.26 3.09
C ASP A 185 17.79 -5.90 3.59
N PHE A 186 16.97 -6.40 2.67
CA PHE A 186 15.73 -7.11 2.97
C PHE A 186 15.93 -8.62 3.18
N THR A 187 17.14 -9.14 2.94
CA THR A 187 17.41 -10.59 2.98
C THR A 187 16.93 -11.30 4.26
N PRO A 188 16.93 -10.68 5.46
CA PRO A 188 16.43 -11.35 6.67
C PRO A 188 14.94 -11.73 6.63
N TRP A 189 14.12 -11.06 5.81
CA TRP A 189 12.65 -11.20 5.82
C TRP A 189 12.06 -11.73 4.53
N LEU A 190 12.84 -11.82 3.45
CA LEU A 190 12.30 -12.13 2.12
C LEU A 190 11.56 -13.46 2.05
N SER A 191 11.97 -14.47 2.83
CA SER A 191 11.30 -15.78 2.88
C SER A 191 9.82 -15.71 3.25
N ASP A 192 9.41 -14.68 3.99
CA ASP A 192 8.07 -14.54 4.57
C ASP A 192 7.24 -13.43 3.91
N LEU A 193 7.83 -12.72 2.94
CA LEU A 193 7.19 -11.71 2.11
C LEU A 193 6.72 -12.31 0.78
N GLN A 194 5.68 -11.73 0.19
CA GLN A 194 5.19 -12.13 -1.13
C GLN A 194 5.50 -11.09 -2.21
N TRP A 195 5.81 -9.86 -1.81
CA TRP A 195 5.95 -8.75 -2.74
C TRP A 195 6.75 -7.58 -2.16
N LEU A 196 7.61 -7.00 -2.99
CA LEU A 196 8.32 -5.76 -2.70
C LEU A 196 8.04 -4.73 -3.78
N ILE A 197 7.59 -3.56 -3.38
CA ILE A 197 7.37 -2.40 -4.25
C ILE A 197 8.46 -1.37 -3.93
N CYS A 198 9.25 -0.98 -4.93
CA CYS A 198 10.32 0.01 -4.77
C CYS A 198 10.01 1.27 -5.59
N GLY A 199 10.18 2.44 -4.98
CA GLY A 199 9.95 3.69 -5.67
C GLY A 199 10.43 4.94 -4.92
N GLY A 200 10.75 5.96 -5.70
CA GLY A 200 11.20 7.25 -5.18
C GLY A 200 10.05 8.17 -4.75
N GLU A 201 10.45 9.27 -4.12
CA GLU A 201 9.52 10.23 -3.53
C GLU A 201 8.72 10.99 -4.60
N SER A 202 7.42 11.18 -4.35
CA SER A 202 6.55 11.99 -5.20
C SER A 202 6.33 13.37 -4.61
N GLY A 203 6.35 14.39 -5.46
CA GLY A 203 6.03 15.78 -5.10
C GLY A 203 7.08 16.78 -5.55
N PRO A 204 6.77 18.09 -5.44
CA PRO A 204 7.66 19.16 -5.91
C PRO A 204 8.99 19.25 -5.15
N THR A 205 9.07 18.65 -3.97
CA THR A 205 10.27 18.58 -3.13
C THR A 205 10.77 17.14 -2.99
N SER A 206 10.55 16.31 -4.02
CA SER A 206 11.00 14.92 -4.05
C SER A 206 12.51 14.83 -3.85
N ARG A 207 12.93 13.99 -2.91
CA ARG A 207 14.34 13.69 -2.68
C ARG A 207 14.93 12.86 -3.83
N PRO A 208 16.26 12.98 -4.07
CA PRO A 208 16.96 12.14 -5.04
C PRO A 208 16.76 10.64 -4.75
N PHE A 209 16.77 9.85 -5.81
CA PHE A 209 16.64 8.40 -5.76
C PHE A 209 17.82 7.78 -6.50
N ASP A 210 18.53 6.86 -5.87
CA ASP A 210 19.57 6.08 -6.53
C ASP A 210 18.96 4.81 -7.15
N LEU A 211 19.13 4.65 -8.46
CA LEU A 211 18.71 3.45 -9.18
C LEU A 211 19.42 2.19 -8.67
N ASN A 212 20.61 2.31 -8.05
CA ASN A 212 21.30 1.18 -7.46
C ASN A 212 20.53 0.56 -6.29
N TRP A 213 19.79 1.36 -5.51
CA TRP A 213 18.93 0.83 -4.45
C TRP A 213 17.82 -0.05 -5.01
N ALA A 214 17.22 0.37 -6.14
CA ALA A 214 16.23 -0.43 -6.86
C ALA A 214 16.82 -1.71 -7.43
N ARG A 215 18.04 -1.65 -7.98
CA ARG A 215 18.75 -2.84 -8.50
C ARG A 215 19.07 -3.83 -7.39
N ALA A 216 19.58 -3.35 -6.25
CA ALA A 216 19.88 -4.18 -5.09
C ALA A 216 18.61 -4.87 -4.56
N ALA A 217 17.53 -4.11 -4.31
CA ALA A 217 16.26 -4.68 -3.84
C ALA A 217 15.68 -5.71 -4.82
N ARG A 218 15.75 -5.43 -6.13
CA ARG A 218 15.36 -6.37 -7.18
C ARG A 218 16.18 -7.65 -7.14
N GLU A 219 17.50 -7.55 -7.04
CA GLU A 219 18.42 -8.70 -7.03
C GLU A 219 18.18 -9.58 -5.80
N GLN A 220 17.96 -8.97 -4.63
CA GLN A 220 17.56 -9.71 -3.43
C GLN A 220 16.22 -10.43 -3.64
N CYS A 221 15.21 -9.76 -4.22
CA CYS A 221 13.92 -10.38 -4.55
C CYS A 221 14.07 -11.56 -5.52
N GLN A 222 14.84 -11.39 -6.60
CA GLN A 222 15.10 -12.46 -7.57
C GLN A 222 15.81 -13.65 -6.94
N ALA A 223 16.80 -13.42 -6.07
CA ALA A 223 17.50 -14.47 -5.35
C ALA A 223 16.58 -15.28 -4.42
N ALA A 224 15.56 -14.63 -3.85
CA ALA A 224 14.58 -15.25 -2.96
C ALA A 224 13.27 -15.68 -3.66
N ASN A 225 13.16 -15.55 -4.99
CA ASN A 225 11.93 -15.80 -5.76
C ASN A 225 10.71 -14.97 -5.28
N ILE A 226 10.96 -13.73 -4.85
CA ILE A 226 9.94 -12.77 -4.41
C ILE A 226 9.59 -11.84 -5.57
N ARG A 227 8.31 -11.48 -5.66
CA ARG A 227 7.83 -10.56 -6.70
C ARG A 227 8.36 -9.16 -6.45
N PHE A 228 8.84 -8.53 -7.51
CA PHE A 228 9.36 -7.17 -7.47
C PHE A 228 8.60 -6.23 -8.39
N PHE A 229 8.16 -5.10 -7.84
CA PHE A 229 7.53 -4.02 -8.60
C PHE A 229 8.34 -2.73 -8.49
N PHE A 230 8.81 -2.22 -9.63
CA PHE A 230 9.44 -0.90 -9.68
C PHE A 230 8.42 0.17 -10.03
N LYS A 231 8.04 0.99 -9.03
CA LYS A 231 7.02 2.02 -9.21
C LYS A 231 7.54 3.21 -9.99
N GLN A 232 8.61 3.86 -9.56
CA GLN A 232 9.19 5.02 -10.25
C GLN A 232 10.50 5.49 -9.62
N VAL A 233 11.28 6.29 -10.36
CA VAL A 233 12.44 7.03 -9.81
C VAL A 233 12.02 8.14 -8.83
N GLY A 234 10.79 8.66 -8.94
CA GLY A 234 10.31 9.81 -8.17
C GLY A 234 10.30 11.09 -9.00
N GLY A 235 9.72 12.16 -8.47
CA GLY A 235 9.66 13.44 -9.17
C GLY A 235 8.44 14.29 -8.84
N ARG A 236 8.27 15.39 -9.57
CA ARG A 236 7.26 16.42 -9.28
C ARG A 236 5.83 15.88 -9.21
N TYR A 237 5.49 14.93 -10.07
CA TYR A 237 4.19 14.28 -10.10
C TYR A 237 4.36 12.77 -9.95
N HIS A 238 3.28 12.09 -9.57
CA HIS A 238 3.25 10.63 -9.64
C HIS A 238 3.66 10.19 -11.05
N ASN A 239 4.69 9.34 -11.13
CA ASN A 239 5.24 8.72 -12.33
C ASN A 239 6.05 9.65 -13.25
N SER A 240 6.34 10.88 -12.84
CA SER A 240 7.07 11.83 -13.70
C SER A 240 8.55 11.48 -13.92
N GLY A 241 9.18 10.73 -13.00
CA GLY A 241 10.57 10.29 -13.15
C GLY A 241 10.78 9.08 -14.04
N GLY A 242 9.69 8.48 -14.55
CA GLY A 242 9.73 7.25 -15.31
C GLY A 242 9.77 6.00 -14.42
N ARG A 243 9.49 4.86 -15.08
CA ARG A 243 9.31 3.53 -14.47
C ARG A 243 10.27 2.48 -15.06
N LEU A 244 11.29 2.93 -15.79
CA LEU A 244 12.26 2.04 -16.39
C LEU A 244 13.41 1.81 -15.41
N LEU A 245 13.65 0.55 -15.08
CA LEU A 245 14.84 0.09 -14.38
C LEU A 245 15.61 -0.81 -15.35
N ASP A 246 16.78 -0.33 -15.78
CA ASP A 246 17.63 -0.97 -16.79
C ASP A 246 16.90 -1.18 -18.14
N GLY A 247 16.15 -0.16 -18.58
CA GLY A 247 15.52 -0.12 -19.90
C GLY A 247 14.19 -0.88 -20.02
N ARG A 248 13.68 -1.47 -18.93
CA ARG A 248 12.38 -2.16 -18.91
C ARG A 248 11.57 -1.85 -17.65
N THR A 249 10.29 -2.17 -17.67
CA THR A 249 9.44 -2.13 -16.48
C THR A 249 9.55 -3.45 -15.70
N TRP A 250 9.28 -3.35 -14.40
CA TRP A 250 9.21 -4.48 -13.47
C TRP A 250 7.88 -4.37 -12.77
N ASP A 251 6.90 -5.15 -13.22
CA ASP A 251 5.49 -5.00 -12.84
C ASP A 251 4.93 -6.29 -12.20
N GLU A 252 5.79 -7.05 -11.50
CA GLU A 252 5.39 -8.33 -10.90
C GLU A 252 4.41 -8.12 -9.76
N LEU A 253 3.43 -9.02 -9.65
CA LEU A 253 2.33 -8.96 -8.67
C LEU A 253 2.09 -10.35 -8.07
N PRO A 254 1.65 -10.44 -6.80
CA PRO A 254 1.08 -11.66 -6.27
C PRO A 254 -0.10 -12.15 -7.12
N PRO A 255 -0.38 -13.46 -7.20
CA PRO A 255 -1.61 -13.94 -7.83
C PRO A 255 -2.83 -13.33 -7.13
N GLU A 256 -3.92 -13.15 -7.87
CA GLU A 256 -5.13 -12.52 -7.31
C GLU A 256 -5.79 -13.35 -6.20
N ILE A 257 -5.63 -14.67 -6.25
CA ILE A 257 -6.10 -15.61 -5.24
C ILE A 257 -4.86 -16.25 -4.60
N PRO A 258 -4.60 -15.99 -3.30
CA PRO A 258 -3.39 -16.46 -2.62
C PRO A 258 -3.22 -17.98 -2.59
N GLU A 259 -4.29 -18.78 -2.68
CA GLU A 259 -4.19 -20.25 -2.76
C GLU A 259 -3.39 -20.73 -3.98
N LEU A 260 -3.32 -19.91 -5.03
CA LEU A 260 -2.48 -20.18 -6.21
C LEU A 260 -0.98 -19.97 -5.95
N MET A 261 -0.58 -19.47 -4.77
CA MET A 261 0.83 -19.37 -4.37
C MET A 261 1.44 -20.70 -3.92
N MET A 262 0.63 -21.69 -3.52
CA MET A 262 1.11 -22.99 -3.03
C MET A 262 1.47 -23.99 -4.14
N HIS A 263 1.27 -23.63 -5.41
CA HIS A 263 1.46 -24.52 -6.56
C HIS A 263 2.42 -23.96 -7.63
N GLY A 264 3.22 -22.94 -7.30
CA GLY A 264 4.15 -22.27 -8.20
C GLY A 264 5.60 -22.33 -7.73
#